data_AF-A0A9E0TVS8-F1
#
_entry.id   AF-A0A9E0TVS8-F1
#
_cell.length_a   1.000
_cell.length_b   1.000
_cell.length_c   1.000
_cell.angle_alpha   90.00
_cell.angle_beta   90.00
_cell.angle_gamma   90.00
#
_symmetry.space_group_name_H-M   'P 1'
#
loop_
_entity.id
_entity.type
_entity.pdbx_description
1 polymer ?
#
loop_
_entity_poly.entity_id
_entity_poly.type
_entity_poly.pdbx_seq_one_letter_code
_entity_poly.pdbx_strand_id
1 'polypeptide(L)'
;ADITKVKRQREAALETEIAALRTRQTQGVDEQIAELKRQKEAALDADIARVKGEKEAALETEITALRTQQTRGVDEQIAELKRQKEAALDADITKVKRQREATLDQEIARVKNEKEAALEAQITALRRQKTEGLDADIAKLKGEKEAALETGIAALRTRQTQGIDEQVAELKRQKEAALDADITKVKREKEAALETEIAALRTRQTQDVDEQIAELKRQKEAALDADIIKVKREREAALETEIATLRRQKTEGLDAKIAELKRTKEAALETEIAALRRQKTEGLDAEIAELKRTKDAALETEIAALRTQKIAACEAEAAQLKATNDALRAEQAQLEEKVERLRTDSSSLRDKKAVRMEGTDKNSDKEGKSNGTGAKDAAKPLSSQDKERQQIIEQYPTIEALAEKILRDKKRVEEQKKKSDEAQTKLEKERLGLTEKMSKAFVVFEAQIKELREKNQKLEAQLAQAQATQQLKQS
;
A
#
# COMPACT_ATOMS: atom_id res chain seq x y z
N ALA A 1 -189.37 -224.65 34.62
CA ALA A 1 -189.99 -223.34 34.31
C ALA A 1 -188.94 -222.20 34.25
N ASP A 2 -187.77 -222.42 33.63
CA ASP A 2 -186.53 -221.82 34.18
C ASP A 2 -185.95 -220.61 33.43
N ILE A 3 -186.46 -220.29 32.23
CA ILE A 3 -185.89 -219.26 31.33
C ILE A 3 -185.74 -217.89 32.03
N THR A 4 -186.69 -217.51 32.88
CA THR A 4 -186.77 -216.19 33.50
C THR A 4 -185.59 -215.86 34.43
N LYS A 5 -184.92 -216.89 35.00
CA LYS A 5 -183.78 -216.69 35.93
C LYS A 5 -182.52 -216.22 35.20
N VAL A 6 -182.27 -216.77 34.00
CA VAL A 6 -181.07 -216.48 33.19
C VAL A 6 -181.03 -215.02 32.73
N LYS A 7 -182.19 -214.44 32.38
CA LYS A 7 -182.25 -213.08 31.80
C LYS A 7 -181.74 -212.01 32.79
N ARG A 8 -182.20 -212.06 34.04
CA ARG A 8 -181.77 -211.12 35.10
C ARG A 8 -180.28 -211.20 35.41
N GLN A 9 -179.68 -212.39 35.34
CA GLN A 9 -178.24 -212.54 35.58
C GLN A 9 -177.40 -211.86 34.48
N ARG A 10 -177.90 -211.80 33.24
CA ARG A 10 -177.21 -211.17 32.11
C ARG A 10 -177.30 -209.63 32.14
N GLU A 11 -178.42 -209.10 32.63
CA GLU A 11 -178.61 -207.64 32.78
C GLU A 11 -177.63 -207.06 33.81
N ALA A 12 -177.50 -207.68 34.99
CA ALA A 12 -176.57 -207.25 36.04
C ALA A 12 -175.08 -207.31 35.62
N ALA A 13 -174.71 -208.27 34.77
CA ALA A 13 -173.34 -208.39 34.25
C ALA A 13 -172.94 -207.21 33.36
N LEU A 14 -173.83 -206.80 32.43
CA LEU A 14 -173.60 -205.67 31.54
C LEU A 14 -173.50 -204.33 32.29
N GLU A 15 -174.34 -204.15 33.32
CA GLU A 15 -174.32 -202.94 34.14
C GLU A 15 -173.00 -202.78 34.92
N THR A 16 -172.41 -203.90 35.35
CA THR A 16 -171.08 -203.96 35.97
C THR A 16 -169.96 -203.62 34.98
N GLU A 17 -170.02 -204.12 33.75
CA GLU A 17 -169.03 -203.87 32.70
C GLU A 17 -169.04 -202.40 32.23
N ILE A 18 -170.24 -201.79 32.10
CA ILE A 18 -170.40 -200.37 31.77
C ILE A 18 -169.81 -199.47 32.86
N ALA A 19 -169.95 -199.84 34.15
CA ALA A 19 -169.32 -199.12 35.25
C ALA A 19 -167.79 -199.16 35.16
N ALA A 20 -167.20 -200.34 34.93
CA ALA A 20 -165.75 -200.51 34.80
C ALA A 20 -165.18 -199.73 33.60
N LEU A 21 -165.87 -199.72 32.45
CA LEU A 21 -165.47 -198.94 31.27
C LEU A 21 -165.46 -197.44 31.56
N ARG A 22 -166.48 -196.91 32.25
CA ARG A 22 -166.53 -195.49 32.65
C ARG A 22 -165.36 -195.12 33.56
N THR A 23 -165.06 -195.91 34.59
CA THR A 23 -163.92 -195.65 35.50
C THR A 23 -162.60 -195.58 34.74
N ARG A 24 -162.38 -196.52 33.81
CA ARG A 24 -161.17 -196.57 32.97
C ARG A 24 -161.07 -195.38 32.02
N GLN A 25 -162.20 -194.89 31.51
CA GLN A 25 -162.25 -193.70 30.66
C GLN A 25 -161.93 -192.41 31.44
N THR A 26 -162.43 -192.25 32.67
CA THR A 26 -162.06 -191.11 33.53
C THR A 26 -160.56 -191.09 33.84
N GLN A 27 -159.99 -192.23 34.26
CA GLN A 27 -158.56 -192.31 34.58
C GLN A 27 -157.66 -191.92 33.40
N GLY A 28 -157.96 -192.39 32.19
CA GLY A 28 -157.18 -192.03 31.00
C GLY A 28 -157.29 -190.55 30.59
N VAL A 29 -158.35 -189.85 31.00
CA VAL A 29 -158.49 -188.39 30.80
C VAL A 29 -157.68 -187.63 31.85
N ASP A 30 -157.72 -188.06 33.12
CA ASP A 30 -156.95 -187.43 34.21
C ASP A 30 -155.43 -187.53 33.96
N GLU A 31 -154.95 -188.67 33.44
CA GLU A 31 -153.55 -188.85 33.03
C GLU A 31 -153.13 -187.92 31.88
N GLN A 32 -154.00 -187.74 30.86
CA GLN A 32 -153.75 -186.79 29.76
C GLN A 32 -153.70 -185.33 30.23
N ILE A 33 -154.53 -184.96 31.20
CA ILE A 33 -154.53 -183.61 31.81
C ILE A 33 -153.24 -183.37 32.62
N ALA A 34 -152.75 -184.38 33.33
CA ALA A 34 -151.50 -184.29 34.09
C ALA A 34 -150.26 -184.13 33.17
N GLU A 35 -150.21 -184.88 32.07
CA GLU A 35 -149.13 -184.80 31.08
C GLU A 35 -149.11 -183.44 30.37
N LEU A 36 -150.27 -182.94 29.93
CA LEU A 36 -150.39 -181.60 29.32
C LEU A 36 -149.92 -180.46 30.25
N LYS A 37 -150.11 -180.58 31.56
CA LYS A 37 -149.58 -179.59 32.53
C LYS A 37 -148.05 -179.55 32.51
N ARG A 38 -147.39 -180.71 32.64
CA ARG A 38 -145.93 -180.81 32.65
C ARG A 38 -145.30 -180.23 31.38
N GLN A 39 -145.86 -180.56 30.22
CA GLN A 39 -145.36 -180.06 28.93
C GLN A 39 -145.46 -178.52 28.83
N LYS A 40 -146.54 -177.94 29.36
CA LYS A 40 -146.72 -176.48 29.40
C LYS A 40 -145.76 -175.78 30.37
N GLU A 41 -145.51 -176.37 31.53
CA GLU A 41 -144.58 -175.83 32.53
C GLU A 41 -143.14 -175.83 32.00
N ALA A 42 -142.67 -176.94 31.43
CA ALA A 42 -141.33 -177.04 30.84
C ALA A 42 -141.10 -176.08 29.65
N ALA A 43 -142.14 -175.81 28.85
CA ALA A 43 -142.05 -174.85 27.75
C ALA A 43 -141.89 -173.39 28.24
N LEU A 44 -142.56 -173.02 29.34
CA LEU A 44 -142.45 -171.68 29.94
C LEU A 44 -141.05 -171.44 30.50
N ASP A 45 -140.46 -172.40 31.22
CA ASP A 45 -139.10 -172.29 31.76
C ASP A 45 -138.05 -172.11 30.66
N ALA A 46 -138.21 -172.79 29.52
CA ALA A 46 -137.32 -172.66 28.36
C ALA A 46 -137.36 -171.26 27.72
N ASP A 47 -138.55 -170.67 27.55
CA ASP A 47 -138.69 -169.31 27.01
C ASP A 47 -138.16 -168.24 28.01
N ILE A 48 -138.38 -168.43 29.31
CA ILE A 48 -137.82 -167.55 30.36
C ILE A 48 -136.29 -167.55 30.32
N ALA A 49 -135.66 -168.73 30.21
CA ALA A 49 -134.21 -168.85 30.10
C ALA A 49 -133.66 -168.18 28.83
N ARG A 50 -134.34 -168.37 27.68
CA ARG A 50 -133.97 -167.76 26.40
C ARG A 50 -134.03 -166.23 26.43
N VAL A 51 -135.16 -165.66 26.85
CA VAL A 51 -135.36 -164.20 26.92
C VAL A 51 -134.36 -163.53 27.87
N LYS A 52 -133.96 -164.22 28.96
CA LYS A 52 -132.92 -163.72 29.86
C LYS A 52 -131.56 -163.63 29.15
N GLY A 53 -131.12 -164.71 28.49
CA GLY A 53 -129.82 -164.75 27.79
C GLY A 53 -129.73 -163.75 26.62
N GLU A 54 -130.81 -163.61 25.84
CA GLU A 54 -130.92 -162.60 24.77
C GLU A 54 -130.71 -161.16 25.32
N LYS A 55 -131.29 -160.85 26.49
CA LYS A 55 -131.16 -159.54 27.13
C LYS A 55 -129.76 -159.27 27.71
N GLU A 56 -129.13 -160.28 28.30
CA GLU A 56 -127.79 -160.15 28.88
C GLU A 56 -126.73 -159.88 27.79
N ALA A 57 -126.81 -160.60 26.65
CA ALA A 57 -125.91 -160.39 25.51
C ALA A 57 -126.05 -159.01 24.84
N ALA A 58 -127.28 -158.46 24.79
CA ALA A 58 -127.53 -157.13 24.24
C ALA A 58 -126.82 -156.03 25.06
N LEU A 59 -126.91 -156.10 26.40
CA LEU A 59 -126.33 -155.11 27.31
C LEU A 59 -124.79 -155.12 27.28
N GLU A 60 -124.16 -156.29 27.22
CA GLU A 60 -122.69 -156.43 27.10
C GLU A 60 -122.16 -155.73 25.83
N THR A 61 -122.92 -155.84 24.74
CA THR A 61 -122.61 -155.22 23.44
C THR A 61 -122.70 -153.69 23.52
N GLU A 62 -123.76 -153.15 24.12
CA GLU A 62 -123.98 -151.71 24.28
C GLU A 62 -122.91 -151.06 25.18
N ILE A 63 -122.58 -151.69 26.31
CA ILE A 63 -121.53 -151.23 27.24
C ILE A 63 -120.17 -151.17 26.54
N THR A 64 -119.87 -152.14 25.68
CA THR A 64 -118.60 -152.21 24.92
C THR A 64 -118.51 -151.11 23.86
N ALA A 65 -119.62 -150.81 23.17
CA ALA A 65 -119.69 -149.70 22.21
C ALA A 65 -119.48 -148.34 22.88
N LEU A 66 -120.17 -148.08 23.99
CA LEU A 66 -120.08 -146.81 24.74
C LEU A 66 -118.66 -146.55 25.27
N ARG A 67 -117.99 -147.56 25.85
CA ARG A 67 -116.59 -147.47 26.27
C ARG A 67 -115.66 -147.08 25.12
N THR A 68 -115.83 -147.73 23.97
CA THR A 68 -115.01 -147.49 22.76
C THR A 68 -115.20 -146.06 22.22
N GLN A 69 -116.42 -145.54 22.25
CA GLN A 69 -116.72 -144.16 21.86
C GLN A 69 -116.09 -143.15 22.83
N GLN A 70 -116.19 -143.41 24.14
CA GLN A 70 -115.63 -142.52 25.16
C GLN A 70 -114.11 -142.39 25.06
N THR A 71 -113.38 -143.48 24.82
CA THR A 71 -111.91 -143.44 24.66
C THR A 71 -111.49 -142.56 23.48
N ARG A 72 -112.10 -142.75 22.31
CA ARG A 72 -111.75 -141.97 21.09
C ARG A 72 -111.97 -140.47 21.29
N GLY A 73 -113.06 -140.07 21.94
CA GLY A 73 -113.37 -138.66 22.21
C GLY A 73 -112.35 -137.98 23.15
N VAL A 74 -111.66 -138.73 24.01
CA VAL A 74 -110.57 -138.22 24.86
C VAL A 74 -109.26 -138.09 24.06
N ASP A 75 -108.92 -139.08 23.25
CA ASP A 75 -107.70 -139.06 22.43
C ASP A 75 -107.70 -137.90 21.42
N GLU A 76 -108.85 -137.61 20.80
CA GLU A 76 -109.03 -136.47 19.88
C GLU A 76 -108.83 -135.12 20.58
N GLN A 77 -109.35 -134.95 21.81
CA GLN A 77 -109.15 -133.73 22.60
C GLN A 77 -107.69 -133.51 23.00
N ILE A 78 -106.97 -134.58 23.35
CA ILE A 78 -105.54 -134.53 23.70
C ILE A 78 -104.70 -134.13 22.47
N ALA A 79 -105.02 -134.68 21.29
CA ALA A 79 -104.32 -134.36 20.05
C ALA A 79 -104.48 -132.88 19.64
N GLU A 80 -105.69 -132.34 19.80
CA GLU A 80 -105.99 -130.94 19.45
C GLU A 80 -105.33 -129.94 20.42
N LEU A 81 -105.42 -130.18 21.75
CA LEU A 81 -104.73 -129.36 22.74
C LEU A 81 -103.21 -129.31 22.53
N LYS A 82 -102.60 -130.39 22.05
CA LYS A 82 -101.17 -130.43 21.71
C LYS A 82 -100.85 -129.50 20.54
N ARG A 83 -101.61 -129.56 19.44
CA ARG A 83 -101.41 -128.69 18.26
C ARG A 83 -101.52 -127.21 18.61
N GLN A 84 -102.53 -126.84 19.40
CA GLN A 84 -102.75 -125.45 19.80
C GLN A 84 -101.58 -124.90 20.62
N LYS A 85 -101.00 -125.72 21.52
CA LYS A 85 -99.82 -125.35 22.30
C LYS A 85 -98.55 -125.18 21.45
N GLU A 86 -98.34 -126.05 20.47
CA GLU A 86 -97.19 -125.97 19.56
C GLU A 86 -97.26 -124.71 18.69
N ALA A 87 -98.42 -124.42 18.08
CA ALA A 87 -98.64 -123.22 17.28
C ALA A 87 -98.47 -121.90 18.06
N ALA A 88 -98.86 -121.87 19.35
CA ALA A 88 -98.67 -120.69 20.20
C ALA A 88 -97.18 -120.38 20.47
N LEU A 89 -96.36 -121.42 20.70
CA LEU A 89 -94.93 -121.25 20.97
C LEU A 89 -94.16 -120.71 19.76
N ASP A 90 -94.45 -121.19 18.55
CA ASP A 90 -93.81 -120.69 17.32
C ASP A 90 -94.15 -119.21 17.04
N ALA A 91 -95.36 -118.77 17.38
CA ALA A 91 -95.78 -117.37 17.27
C ALA A 91 -94.97 -116.46 18.21
N ASP A 92 -94.80 -116.84 19.48
CA ASP A 92 -94.02 -116.07 20.44
C ASP A 92 -92.51 -116.08 20.12
N ILE A 93 -91.95 -117.21 19.68
CA ILE A 93 -90.55 -117.29 19.20
C ILE A 93 -90.32 -116.32 18.03
N THR A 94 -91.27 -116.26 17.09
CA THR A 94 -91.20 -115.36 15.92
C THR A 94 -91.29 -113.88 16.33
N LYS A 95 -92.13 -113.57 17.31
CA LYS A 95 -92.30 -112.21 17.87
C LYS A 95 -91.03 -111.73 18.58
N VAL A 96 -90.43 -112.56 19.43
CA VAL A 96 -89.21 -112.21 20.19
C VAL A 96 -88.01 -111.95 19.25
N LYS A 97 -87.84 -112.74 18.18
CA LYS A 97 -86.77 -112.52 17.18
C LYS A 97 -86.86 -111.12 16.54
N ARG A 98 -88.03 -110.78 15.99
CA ARG A 98 -88.27 -109.48 15.33
C ARG A 98 -88.07 -108.29 16.26
N GLN A 99 -88.46 -108.42 17.53
CA GLN A 99 -88.23 -107.37 18.53
C GLN A 99 -86.74 -107.15 18.79
N ARG A 100 -85.96 -108.23 18.93
CA ARG A 100 -84.51 -108.16 19.15
C ARG A 100 -83.76 -107.57 17.95
N GLU A 101 -84.14 -107.96 16.73
CA GLU A 101 -83.57 -107.43 15.49
C GLU A 101 -83.78 -105.90 15.40
N ALA A 102 -85.03 -105.44 15.59
CA ALA A 102 -85.36 -104.01 15.54
C ALA A 102 -84.64 -103.15 16.60
N THR A 103 -84.37 -103.69 17.79
CA THR A 103 -83.58 -102.97 18.82
C THR A 103 -82.12 -102.82 18.41
N LEU A 104 -81.50 -103.86 17.86
CA LEU A 104 -80.09 -103.82 17.44
C LEU A 104 -79.85 -102.82 16.31
N ASP A 105 -80.75 -102.75 15.32
CA ASP A 105 -80.67 -101.77 14.22
C ASP A 105 -80.73 -100.31 14.75
N GLN A 106 -81.55 -100.06 15.78
CA GLN A 106 -81.65 -98.74 16.42
C GLN A 106 -80.36 -98.36 17.17
N GLU A 107 -79.75 -99.30 17.89
CA GLU A 107 -78.46 -99.07 18.57
C GLU A 107 -77.32 -98.79 17.57
N ILE A 108 -77.25 -99.57 16.48
CA ILE A 108 -76.25 -99.39 15.42
C ILE A 108 -76.39 -98.01 14.75
N ALA A 109 -77.62 -97.61 14.40
CA ALA A 109 -77.88 -96.30 13.80
C ALA A 109 -77.51 -95.15 14.75
N ARG A 110 -77.83 -95.28 16.05
CA ARG A 110 -77.47 -94.29 17.06
C ARG A 110 -75.95 -94.11 17.20
N VAL A 111 -75.22 -95.22 17.40
CA VAL A 111 -73.75 -95.19 17.61
C VAL A 111 -73.02 -94.61 16.39
N LYS A 112 -73.52 -94.90 15.18
CA LYS A 112 -72.99 -94.29 13.95
C LYS A 112 -73.13 -92.76 13.97
N ASN A 113 -74.35 -92.25 14.21
CA ASN A 113 -74.65 -90.82 14.18
C ASN A 113 -73.88 -90.04 15.26
N GLU A 114 -73.77 -90.59 16.48
CA GLU A 114 -72.98 -90.00 17.57
C GLU A 114 -71.49 -89.88 17.19
N LYS A 115 -70.93 -90.87 16.49
CA LYS A 115 -69.53 -90.87 16.04
C LYS A 115 -69.27 -89.88 14.89
N GLU A 116 -70.20 -89.76 13.94
CA GLU A 116 -70.08 -88.80 12.82
C GLU A 116 -70.13 -87.35 13.33
N ALA A 117 -71.07 -87.03 14.23
CA ALA A 117 -71.17 -85.70 14.84
C ALA A 117 -69.92 -85.32 15.67
N ALA A 118 -69.32 -86.27 16.39
CA ALA A 118 -68.09 -86.02 17.16
C ALA A 118 -66.87 -85.68 16.28
N LEU A 119 -66.76 -86.29 15.09
CA LEU A 119 -65.69 -86.01 14.13
C LEU A 119 -65.85 -84.64 13.46
N GLU A 120 -67.07 -84.28 13.05
CA GLU A 120 -67.40 -82.97 12.49
C GLU A 120 -67.02 -81.82 13.45
N ALA A 121 -67.30 -81.99 14.75
CA ALA A 121 -66.94 -81.04 15.79
C ALA A 121 -65.41 -80.88 15.94
N GLN A 122 -64.65 -81.99 15.95
CA GLN A 122 -63.19 -81.95 16.03
C GLN A 122 -62.55 -81.28 14.80
N ILE A 123 -63.03 -81.59 13.60
CA ILE A 123 -62.56 -80.97 12.34
C ILE A 123 -62.82 -79.46 12.37
N THR A 124 -63.98 -79.04 12.87
CA THR A 124 -64.35 -77.62 13.00
C THR A 124 -63.45 -76.88 13.99
N ALA A 125 -63.18 -77.48 15.16
CA ALA A 125 -62.28 -76.90 16.16
C ALA A 125 -60.84 -76.75 15.64
N LEU A 126 -60.29 -77.80 15.00
CA LEU A 126 -58.94 -77.77 14.43
C LEU A 126 -58.80 -76.75 13.29
N ARG A 127 -59.82 -76.60 12.44
CA ARG A 127 -59.86 -75.56 11.41
C ARG A 127 -59.79 -74.17 12.04
N ARG A 128 -60.67 -73.88 13.02
CA ARG A 128 -60.71 -72.59 13.72
C ARG A 128 -59.37 -72.23 14.36
N GLN A 129 -58.79 -73.15 15.13
CA GLN A 129 -57.50 -72.96 15.79
C GLN A 129 -56.38 -72.61 14.80
N LYS A 130 -56.39 -73.24 13.61
CA LYS A 130 -55.41 -72.95 12.56
C LYS A 130 -55.58 -71.54 11.97
N THR A 131 -56.81 -71.07 11.76
CA THR A 131 -57.05 -69.70 11.26
C THR A 131 -56.62 -68.66 12.28
N GLU A 132 -57.07 -68.81 13.53
CA GLU A 132 -56.78 -67.85 14.62
C GLU A 132 -55.27 -67.72 14.90
N GLY A 133 -54.50 -68.82 14.76
CA GLY A 133 -53.04 -68.77 14.85
C GLY A 133 -52.38 -68.02 13.69
N LEU A 134 -52.81 -68.27 12.44
CA LEU A 134 -52.27 -67.60 11.26
C LEU A 134 -52.57 -66.09 11.25
N ASP A 135 -53.79 -65.70 11.66
CA ASP A 135 -54.18 -64.29 11.76
C ASP A 135 -53.34 -63.55 12.82
N ALA A 136 -53.02 -64.22 13.94
CA ALA A 136 -52.14 -63.67 14.99
C ALA A 136 -50.68 -63.49 14.50
N ASP A 137 -50.11 -64.48 13.79
CA ASP A 137 -48.77 -64.38 13.22
C ASP A 137 -48.68 -63.27 12.17
N ILE A 138 -49.70 -63.12 11.31
CA ILE A 138 -49.79 -62.04 10.31
C ILE A 138 -49.85 -60.67 10.99
N ALA A 139 -50.68 -60.51 12.03
CA ALA A 139 -50.80 -59.26 12.79
C ALA A 139 -49.46 -58.88 13.45
N LYS A 140 -48.77 -59.85 14.06
CA LYS A 140 -47.46 -59.67 14.69
C LYS A 140 -46.39 -59.22 13.68
N LEU A 141 -46.23 -59.94 12.57
CA LEU A 141 -45.25 -59.63 11.52
C LEU A 141 -45.49 -58.24 10.90
N LYS A 142 -46.75 -57.80 10.78
CA LYS A 142 -47.10 -56.46 10.32
C LYS A 142 -46.63 -55.38 11.30
N GLY A 143 -46.90 -55.54 12.58
CA GLY A 143 -46.47 -54.60 13.63
C GLY A 143 -44.95 -54.51 13.76
N GLU A 144 -44.24 -55.65 13.75
CA GLU A 144 -42.77 -55.68 13.77
C GLU A 144 -42.15 -54.94 12.57
N LYS A 145 -42.72 -55.10 11.37
CA LYS A 145 -42.29 -54.40 10.16
C LYS A 145 -42.55 -52.89 10.22
N GLU A 146 -43.72 -52.48 10.72
CA GLU A 146 -44.09 -51.06 10.84
C GLU A 146 -43.18 -50.34 11.84
N ALA A 147 -42.94 -50.93 13.02
CA ALA A 147 -42.03 -50.37 14.02
C ALA A 147 -40.56 -50.30 13.54
N ALA A 148 -40.09 -51.29 12.79
CA ALA A 148 -38.74 -51.28 12.22
C ALA A 148 -38.56 -50.18 11.17
N LEU A 149 -39.57 -49.95 10.32
CA LEU A 149 -39.55 -48.87 9.32
C LEU A 149 -39.59 -47.49 9.97
N GLU A 150 -40.43 -47.28 10.98
CA GLU A 150 -40.51 -46.00 11.71
C GLU A 150 -39.19 -45.67 12.42
N THR A 151 -38.59 -46.67 13.07
CA THR A 151 -37.25 -46.54 13.70
C THR A 151 -36.17 -46.17 12.68
N GLY A 152 -36.17 -46.81 11.51
CA GLY A 152 -35.23 -46.51 10.42
C GLY A 152 -35.40 -45.10 9.85
N ILE A 153 -36.64 -44.64 9.68
CA ILE A 153 -36.95 -43.27 9.22
C ILE A 153 -36.52 -42.22 10.24
N ALA A 154 -36.73 -42.48 11.53
CA ALA A 154 -36.27 -41.60 12.62
C ALA A 154 -34.74 -41.47 12.61
N ALA A 155 -34.01 -42.58 12.56
CA ALA A 155 -32.54 -42.58 12.53
C ALA A 155 -31.97 -41.85 11.30
N LEU A 156 -32.58 -42.05 10.12
CA LEU A 156 -32.19 -41.34 8.90
C LEU A 156 -32.40 -39.82 9.02
N ARG A 157 -33.54 -39.38 9.56
CA ARG A 157 -33.82 -37.95 9.79
C ARG A 157 -32.79 -37.33 10.75
N THR A 158 -32.55 -37.95 11.91
CA THR A 158 -31.59 -37.43 12.90
C THR A 158 -30.19 -37.29 12.30
N ARG A 159 -29.72 -38.30 11.56
CA ARG A 159 -28.40 -38.27 10.90
C ARG A 159 -28.32 -37.19 9.81
N GLN A 160 -29.42 -36.97 9.07
CA GLN A 160 -29.48 -35.92 8.05
C GLN A 160 -29.44 -34.52 8.67
N THR A 161 -30.16 -34.28 9.76
CA THR A 161 -30.12 -32.98 10.46
C THR A 161 -28.72 -32.70 11.02
N GLN A 162 -28.11 -33.66 11.72
CA GLN A 162 -26.76 -33.51 12.28
C GLN A 162 -25.71 -33.17 11.22
N GLY A 163 -25.73 -33.86 10.07
CA GLY A 163 -24.79 -33.57 8.98
C GLY A 163 -24.99 -32.20 8.32
N ILE A 164 -26.20 -31.63 8.36
CA ILE A 164 -26.48 -30.26 7.92
C ILE A 164 -25.96 -29.25 8.96
N ASP A 165 -26.21 -29.48 10.25
CA ASP A 165 -25.76 -28.61 11.33
C ASP A 165 -24.23 -28.51 11.40
N GLU A 166 -23.52 -29.64 11.19
CA GLU A 166 -22.06 -29.68 11.10
C GLU A 166 -21.53 -28.88 9.89
N GLN A 167 -22.15 -29.02 8.72
CA GLN A 167 -21.78 -28.25 7.51
C GLN A 167 -22.01 -26.74 7.71
N VAL A 168 -23.12 -26.35 8.36
CA VAL A 168 -23.42 -24.95 8.67
C VAL A 168 -22.42 -24.38 9.68
N ALA A 169 -22.04 -25.15 10.70
CA ALA A 169 -21.05 -24.73 11.70
C ALA A 169 -19.65 -24.54 11.07
N GLU A 170 -19.22 -25.44 10.19
CA GLU A 170 -17.93 -25.36 9.51
C GLU A 170 -17.86 -24.18 8.53
N LEU A 171 -18.90 -23.98 7.70
CA LEU A 171 -19.01 -22.81 6.82
C LEU A 171 -18.96 -21.48 7.60
N LYS A 172 -19.53 -21.45 8.81
CA LYS A 172 -19.49 -20.29 9.70
C LYS A 172 -18.06 -20.00 10.17
N ARG A 173 -17.35 -21.02 10.65
CA ARG A 173 -15.93 -20.96 11.05
C ARG A 173 -15.02 -20.49 9.93
N GLN A 174 -15.18 -21.05 8.73
CA GLN A 174 -14.37 -20.66 7.57
C GLN A 174 -14.57 -19.18 7.20
N LYS A 175 -15.83 -18.70 7.25
CA LYS A 175 -16.15 -17.29 6.99
C LYS A 175 -15.59 -16.35 8.06
N GLU A 176 -15.67 -16.73 9.34
CA GLU A 176 -15.11 -15.95 10.46
C GLU A 176 -13.57 -15.88 10.37
N ALA A 177 -12.90 -17.00 10.11
CA ALA A 177 -11.44 -17.05 9.93
C ALA A 177 -10.94 -16.25 8.71
N ALA A 178 -11.71 -16.24 7.60
CA ALA A 178 -11.39 -15.42 6.43
C ALA A 178 -11.49 -13.91 6.73
N LEU A 179 -12.54 -13.49 7.45
CA LEU A 179 -12.73 -12.10 7.86
C LEU A 179 -11.61 -11.62 8.79
N ASP A 180 -11.21 -12.42 9.79
CA ASP A 180 -10.09 -12.09 10.69
C ASP A 180 -8.76 -11.96 9.94
N ALA A 181 -8.53 -12.81 8.93
CA ALA A 181 -7.34 -12.74 8.08
C ALA A 181 -7.32 -11.44 7.25
N ASP A 182 -8.42 -11.06 6.60
CA ASP A 182 -8.54 -9.84 5.82
C ASP A 182 -8.42 -8.57 6.71
N ILE A 183 -9.07 -8.55 7.88
CA ILE A 183 -8.94 -7.46 8.86
C ILE A 183 -7.47 -7.31 9.30
N THR A 184 -6.79 -8.42 9.59
CA THR A 184 -5.38 -8.43 10.00
C THR A 184 -4.45 -7.95 8.88
N LYS A 185 -4.74 -8.31 7.62
CA LYS A 185 -4.02 -7.85 6.44
C LYS A 185 -4.17 -6.34 6.25
N VAL A 186 -5.41 -5.84 6.16
CA VAL A 186 -5.72 -4.41 5.98
C VAL A 186 -5.12 -3.55 7.09
N LYS A 187 -5.11 -4.05 8.34
CA LYS A 187 -4.45 -3.36 9.45
C LYS A 187 -2.94 -3.19 9.21
N ARG A 188 -2.23 -4.26 8.85
CA ARG A 188 -0.78 -4.21 8.57
C ARG A 188 -0.44 -3.33 7.37
N GLU A 189 -1.22 -3.40 6.29
CA GLU A 189 -1.04 -2.57 5.10
C GLU A 189 -1.20 -1.07 5.45
N LYS A 190 -2.17 -0.72 6.30
CA LYS A 190 -2.37 0.65 6.79
C LYS A 190 -1.26 1.11 7.74
N GLU A 191 -0.79 0.25 8.64
CA GLU A 191 0.31 0.55 9.56
C GLU A 191 1.62 0.82 8.79
N ALA A 192 1.97 -0.03 7.81
CA ALA A 192 3.16 0.16 6.97
C ALA A 192 3.08 1.42 6.07
N ALA A 193 1.89 1.75 5.55
CA ALA A 193 1.69 2.97 4.77
C ALA A 193 1.92 4.23 5.63
N LEU A 194 1.37 4.28 6.85
CA LEU A 194 1.56 5.38 7.78
C LEU A 194 3.02 5.53 8.23
N GLU A 195 3.72 4.42 8.50
CA GLU A 195 5.15 4.47 8.84
C GLU A 195 6.01 5.01 7.69
N THR A 196 5.69 4.63 6.45
CA THR A 196 6.33 5.15 5.24
C THR A 196 6.09 6.67 5.06
N GLU A 197 4.85 7.12 5.27
CA GLU A 197 4.49 8.55 5.19
C GLU A 197 5.19 9.37 6.28
N ILE A 198 5.24 8.87 7.52
CA ILE A 198 5.95 9.51 8.64
C ILE A 198 7.46 9.60 8.36
N ALA A 199 8.06 8.57 7.77
CA ALA A 199 9.47 8.58 7.37
C ALA A 199 9.76 9.61 6.27
N ALA A 200 8.88 9.71 5.25
CA ALA A 200 8.99 10.71 4.20
C ALA A 200 8.84 12.14 4.74
N LEU A 201 7.86 12.40 5.62
CA LEU A 201 7.64 13.70 6.25
C LEU A 201 8.84 14.13 7.12
N ARG A 202 9.41 13.22 7.92
CA ARG A 202 10.63 13.50 8.71
C ARG A 202 11.83 13.82 7.81
N THR A 203 12.00 13.07 6.72
CA THR A 203 13.10 13.29 5.76
C THR A 203 12.98 14.67 5.13
N ARG A 204 11.80 15.02 4.62
CA ARG A 204 11.51 16.34 4.06
C ARG A 204 11.70 17.46 5.08
N GLN A 205 11.16 17.32 6.29
CA GLN A 205 11.32 18.34 7.34
C GLN A 205 12.79 18.59 7.69
N THR A 206 13.64 17.55 7.65
CA THR A 206 15.09 17.69 7.85
C THR A 206 15.72 18.47 6.69
N GLN A 207 15.38 18.12 5.44
CA GLN A 207 15.87 18.83 4.25
C GLN A 207 15.43 20.30 4.21
N ASP A 208 14.15 20.58 4.44
CA ASP A 208 13.58 21.94 4.48
C ASP A 208 14.29 22.81 5.55
N VAL A 209 14.74 22.22 6.66
CA VAL A 209 15.50 22.90 7.73
C VAL A 209 16.98 23.07 7.38
N ASP A 210 17.63 22.05 6.82
CA ASP A 210 19.03 22.14 6.39
C ASP A 210 19.22 23.18 5.26
N GLU A 211 18.28 23.29 4.32
CA GLU A 211 18.28 24.34 3.29
C GLU A 211 18.11 25.74 3.90
N GLN A 212 17.20 25.92 4.86
CA GLN A 212 17.04 27.20 5.58
C GLN A 212 18.32 27.58 6.35
N ILE A 213 18.99 26.61 6.99
CA ILE A 213 20.26 26.82 7.70
C ILE A 213 21.39 27.17 6.71
N ALA A 214 21.44 26.52 5.55
CA ALA A 214 22.42 26.82 4.51
C ALA A 214 22.23 28.22 3.91
N GLU A 215 20.99 28.62 3.68
CA GLU A 215 20.65 29.93 3.11
C GLU A 215 20.90 31.06 4.13
N LEU A 216 20.53 30.88 5.40
CA LEU A 216 20.85 31.84 6.46
C LEU A 216 22.37 32.03 6.65
N LYS A 217 23.17 30.97 6.45
CA LYS A 217 24.64 31.07 6.45
C LYS A 217 25.13 31.93 5.28
N ARG A 218 24.70 31.65 4.05
CA ARG A 218 25.05 32.45 2.85
C ARG A 218 24.68 33.92 3.01
N GLN A 219 23.49 34.21 3.51
CA GLN A 219 23.03 35.59 3.72
C GLN A 219 23.88 36.32 4.76
N LYS A 220 24.27 35.63 5.85
CA LYS A 220 25.18 36.17 6.86
C LYS A 220 26.59 36.39 6.31
N GLU A 221 27.13 35.46 5.54
CA GLU A 221 28.43 35.57 4.89
C GLU A 221 28.46 36.73 3.89
N ALA A 222 27.46 36.83 3.01
CA ALA A 222 27.34 37.92 2.04
C ALA A 222 27.15 39.30 2.70
N ALA A 223 26.44 39.38 3.83
CA ALA A 223 26.32 40.61 4.62
C ALA A 223 27.67 41.02 5.25
N LEU A 224 28.41 40.06 5.83
CA LEU A 224 29.73 40.31 6.40
C LEU A 224 30.74 40.75 5.33
N ASP A 225 30.75 40.12 4.15
CA ASP A 225 31.59 40.53 3.02
C ASP A 225 31.23 41.95 2.53
N ALA A 226 29.94 42.29 2.47
CA ALA A 226 29.50 43.64 2.11
C ALA A 226 29.95 44.70 3.13
N ASP A 227 29.84 44.42 4.42
CA ASP A 227 30.32 45.30 5.49
C ASP A 227 31.86 45.41 5.50
N ILE A 228 32.59 44.32 5.25
CA ILE A 228 34.06 44.34 5.10
C ILE A 228 34.46 45.22 3.91
N ILE A 229 33.80 45.08 2.76
CA ILE A 229 34.04 45.91 1.57
C ILE A 229 33.72 47.38 1.85
N LYS A 230 32.63 47.66 2.57
CA LYS A 230 32.24 49.01 2.98
C LYS A 230 33.28 49.65 3.89
N VAL A 231 33.62 49.01 5.02
CA VAL A 231 34.61 49.52 5.98
C VAL A 231 35.99 49.69 5.34
N LYS A 232 36.37 48.79 4.42
CA LYS A 232 37.61 48.92 3.63
C LYS A 232 37.60 50.18 2.76
N ARG A 233 36.52 50.44 2.02
CA ARG A 233 36.37 51.67 1.21
C ARG A 233 36.32 52.94 2.04
N GLU A 234 35.57 52.93 3.15
CA GLU A 234 35.48 54.07 4.08
C GLU A 234 36.86 54.40 4.68
N ARG A 235 37.65 53.38 5.06
CA ARG A 235 39.02 53.54 5.53
C ARG A 235 39.97 54.02 4.43
N GLU A 236 39.84 53.51 3.20
CA GLU A 236 40.65 53.94 2.05
C GLU A 236 40.40 55.42 1.71
N ALA A 237 39.13 55.85 1.67
CA ALA A 237 38.75 57.24 1.43
C ALA A 237 39.18 58.18 2.57
N ALA A 238 39.10 57.74 3.83
CA ALA A 238 39.58 58.49 4.98
C ALA A 238 41.10 58.70 4.93
N LEU A 239 41.87 57.65 4.64
CA LEU A 239 43.33 57.73 4.47
C LEU A 239 43.74 58.60 3.27
N GLU A 240 43.01 58.53 2.15
CA GLU A 240 43.27 59.41 1.00
C GLU A 240 43.01 60.89 1.33
N THR A 241 41.94 61.17 2.10
CA THR A 241 41.61 62.51 2.60
C THR A 241 42.67 63.03 3.58
N GLU A 242 43.14 62.19 4.50
CA GLU A 242 44.23 62.51 5.44
C GLU A 242 45.54 62.77 4.70
N ILE A 243 45.93 61.92 3.74
CA ILE A 243 47.12 62.11 2.90
C ILE A 243 47.03 63.40 2.07
N ALA A 244 45.86 63.71 1.49
CA ALA A 244 45.64 64.96 0.78
C ALA A 244 45.79 66.18 1.70
N THR A 245 45.30 66.09 2.93
CA THR A 245 45.36 67.14 3.95
C THR A 245 46.80 67.37 4.43
N LEU A 246 47.53 66.30 4.77
CA LEU A 246 48.94 66.35 5.17
C LEU A 246 49.84 66.85 4.03
N ARG A 247 49.58 66.44 2.78
CA ARG A 247 50.26 67.00 1.58
C ARG A 247 50.02 68.50 1.47
N ARG A 248 48.75 68.94 1.57
CA ARG A 248 48.39 70.37 1.49
C ARG A 248 49.06 71.18 2.59
N GLN A 249 48.95 70.76 3.85
CA GLN A 249 49.61 71.41 4.99
C GLN A 249 51.13 71.49 4.83
N LYS A 250 51.76 70.43 4.30
CA LYS A 250 53.20 70.43 4.01
C LYS A 250 53.57 71.44 2.92
N THR A 251 52.78 71.54 1.85
CA THR A 251 53.01 72.53 0.79
C THR A 251 52.79 73.96 1.31
N GLU A 252 51.65 74.25 1.94
CA GLU A 252 51.33 75.56 2.50
C GLU A 252 52.37 76.01 3.56
N GLY A 253 52.86 75.09 4.39
CA GLY A 253 53.92 75.35 5.36
C GLY A 253 55.30 75.58 4.74
N LEU A 254 55.62 74.91 3.62
CA LEU A 254 56.84 75.18 2.86
C LEU A 254 56.75 76.51 2.12
N ASP A 255 55.63 76.82 1.48
CA ASP A 255 55.39 78.09 0.77
C ASP A 255 55.43 79.28 1.73
N ALA A 256 54.82 79.15 2.93
CA ALA A 256 54.91 80.15 3.99
C ALA A 256 56.36 80.40 4.42
N LYS A 257 57.16 79.33 4.60
CA LYS A 257 58.57 79.42 4.98
C LYS A 257 59.46 79.96 3.86
N ILE A 258 59.14 79.68 2.60
CA ILE A 258 59.79 80.28 1.43
C ILE A 258 59.46 81.78 1.35
N ALA A 259 58.22 82.19 1.62
CA ALA A 259 57.81 83.59 1.66
C ALA A 259 58.46 84.36 2.83
N GLU A 260 58.63 83.72 3.99
CA GLU A 260 59.37 84.25 5.15
C GLU A 260 60.86 84.42 4.83
N LEU A 261 61.52 83.39 4.30
CA LEU A 261 62.92 83.45 3.87
C LEU A 261 63.16 84.49 2.76
N LYS A 262 62.18 84.65 1.85
CA LYS A 262 62.22 85.68 0.81
C LYS A 262 62.15 87.08 1.42
N ARG A 263 61.14 87.37 2.26
CA ARG A 263 60.97 88.67 2.94
C ARG A 263 62.16 89.04 3.81
N THR A 264 62.67 88.10 4.60
CA THR A 264 63.83 88.35 5.48
C THR A 264 65.10 88.60 4.68
N LYS A 265 65.32 87.90 3.56
CA LYS A 265 66.43 88.18 2.65
C LYS A 265 66.27 89.52 1.91
N GLU A 266 65.06 89.86 1.48
CA GLU A 266 64.77 91.16 0.84
C GLU A 266 65.00 92.33 1.80
N ALA A 267 64.53 92.24 3.05
CA ALA A 267 64.77 93.26 4.07
C ALA A 267 66.26 93.38 4.46
N ALA A 268 66.98 92.25 4.53
CA ALA A 268 68.43 92.26 4.77
C ALA A 268 69.20 92.96 3.63
N LEU A 269 68.88 92.63 2.37
CA LEU A 269 69.47 93.28 1.19
C LEU A 269 69.11 94.76 1.10
N GLU A 270 67.89 95.15 1.45
CA GLU A 270 67.48 96.56 1.48
C GLU A 270 68.25 97.34 2.56
N THR A 271 68.47 96.72 3.73
CA THR A 271 69.31 97.28 4.81
C THR A 271 70.77 97.43 4.37
N GLU A 272 71.33 96.42 3.69
CA GLU A 272 72.69 96.45 3.15
C GLU A 272 72.85 97.52 2.04
N ILE A 273 71.88 97.63 1.13
CA ILE A 273 71.84 98.67 0.09
C ILE A 273 71.72 100.06 0.73
N ALA A 274 70.94 100.23 1.80
CA ALA A 274 70.86 101.50 2.53
C ALA A 274 72.20 101.87 3.19
N ALA A 275 72.89 100.90 3.82
CA ALA A 275 74.21 101.09 4.41
C ALA A 275 75.27 101.46 3.34
N LEU A 276 75.31 100.74 2.21
CA LEU A 276 76.24 101.02 1.10
C LEU A 276 75.97 102.38 0.44
N ARG A 277 74.69 102.77 0.29
CA ARG A 277 74.32 104.12 -0.18
C ARG A 277 74.82 105.20 0.77
N ARG A 278 74.60 105.02 2.08
CA ARG A 278 75.06 105.95 3.12
C ARG A 278 76.58 106.08 3.15
N GLN A 279 77.30 104.95 3.14
CA GLN A 279 78.77 104.94 3.08
C GLN A 279 79.29 105.65 1.83
N LYS A 280 78.62 105.47 0.68
CA LYS A 280 78.99 106.16 -0.56
C LYS A 280 78.73 107.67 -0.49
N THR A 281 77.63 108.14 0.12
CA THR A 281 77.40 109.57 0.31
C THR A 281 78.39 110.18 1.30
N GLU A 282 78.61 109.55 2.47
CA GLU A 282 79.56 110.04 3.48
C GLU A 282 81.00 110.07 2.94
N GLY A 283 81.39 109.10 2.09
CA GLY A 283 82.68 109.10 1.39
C GLY A 283 82.82 110.20 0.34
N LEU A 284 81.79 110.43 -0.49
CA LEU A 284 81.78 111.52 -1.48
C LEU A 284 81.76 112.90 -0.82
N ASP A 285 81.02 113.08 0.27
CA ASP A 285 80.98 114.33 1.02
C ASP A 285 82.35 114.63 1.67
N ALA A 286 83.07 113.60 2.14
CA ALA A 286 84.44 113.72 2.62
C ALA A 286 85.42 114.10 1.50
N GLU A 287 85.37 113.41 0.35
CA GLU A 287 86.19 113.71 -0.84
C GLU A 287 85.94 115.14 -1.36
N ILE A 288 84.69 115.60 -1.39
CA ILE A 288 84.32 116.98 -1.75
C ILE A 288 84.85 117.99 -0.72
N ALA A 289 84.85 117.65 0.58
CA ALA A 289 85.38 118.52 1.63
C ALA A 289 86.93 118.62 1.58
N GLU A 290 87.62 117.53 1.22
CA GLU A 290 89.06 117.52 1.01
C GLU A 290 89.44 118.29 -0.26
N LEU A 291 88.75 118.04 -1.39
CA LEU A 291 88.94 118.79 -2.65
C LEU A 291 88.74 120.30 -2.48
N LYS A 292 87.77 120.73 -1.66
CA LYS A 292 87.60 122.13 -1.28
C LYS A 292 88.82 122.66 -0.52
N ARG A 293 89.23 122.01 0.58
CA ARG A 293 90.42 122.42 1.35
C ARG A 293 91.69 122.50 0.51
N THR A 294 91.96 121.52 -0.34
CA THR A 294 93.15 121.52 -1.20
C THR A 294 93.09 122.64 -2.26
N LYS A 295 91.89 122.92 -2.80
CA LYS A 295 91.70 124.01 -3.77
C LYS A 295 91.86 125.38 -3.11
N ASP A 296 91.28 125.57 -1.93
CA ASP A 296 91.34 126.84 -1.20
C ASP A 296 92.79 127.14 -0.77
N ALA A 297 93.53 126.15 -0.28
CA ALA A 297 94.96 126.29 0.04
C ALA A 297 95.83 126.55 -1.20
N ALA A 298 95.52 125.94 -2.35
CA ALA A 298 96.21 126.21 -3.61
C ALA A 298 95.97 127.66 -4.09
N LEU A 299 94.72 128.14 -4.03
CA LEU A 299 94.36 129.51 -4.37
C LEU A 299 95.00 130.53 -3.43
N GLU A 300 95.06 130.25 -2.12
CA GLU A 300 95.74 131.11 -1.15
C GLU A 300 97.26 131.21 -1.44
N THR A 301 97.88 130.09 -1.82
CA THR A 301 99.28 130.04 -2.27
C THR A 301 99.50 130.84 -3.56
N GLU A 302 98.60 130.72 -4.55
CA GLU A 302 98.67 131.46 -5.81
C GLU A 302 98.46 132.98 -5.59
N ILE A 303 97.53 133.37 -4.74
CA ILE A 303 97.30 134.78 -4.35
C ILE A 303 98.54 135.35 -3.63
N ALA A 304 99.23 134.57 -2.79
CA ALA A 304 100.48 134.99 -2.17
C ALA A 304 101.59 135.19 -3.21
N ALA A 305 101.75 134.27 -4.17
CA ALA A 305 102.71 134.39 -5.25
C ALA A 305 102.45 135.62 -6.14
N LEU A 306 101.20 135.84 -6.56
CA LEU A 306 100.78 136.99 -7.38
C LEU A 306 101.00 138.33 -6.64
N ARG A 307 100.77 138.39 -5.32
CA ARG A 307 101.09 139.57 -4.50
C ARG A 307 102.58 139.86 -4.50
N THR A 308 103.42 138.86 -4.26
CA THR A 308 104.89 139.01 -4.28
C THR A 308 105.39 139.46 -5.66
N GLN A 309 104.88 138.85 -6.74
CA GLN A 309 105.25 139.21 -8.11
C GLN A 309 104.83 140.65 -8.47
N LYS A 310 103.65 141.10 -8.01
CA LYS A 310 103.19 142.48 -8.22
C LYS A 310 104.01 143.51 -7.45
N ILE A 311 104.46 143.21 -6.24
CA ILE A 311 105.36 144.09 -5.47
C ILE A 311 106.67 144.28 -6.23
N ALA A 312 107.32 143.18 -6.64
CA ALA A 312 108.58 143.23 -7.39
C ALA A 312 108.44 143.99 -8.74
N ALA A 313 107.29 143.89 -9.41
CA ALA A 313 107.02 144.65 -10.63
C ALA A 313 106.95 146.17 -10.37
N CYS A 314 106.26 146.61 -9.31
CA CYS A 314 106.20 148.03 -8.95
C CYS A 314 107.56 148.58 -8.48
N GLU A 315 108.39 147.78 -7.82
CA GLU A 315 109.77 148.17 -7.45
C GLU A 315 110.66 148.34 -8.69
N ALA A 316 110.53 147.46 -9.69
CA ALA A 316 111.23 147.58 -10.97
C ALA A 316 110.78 148.80 -11.79
N GLU A 317 109.47 149.09 -11.83
CA GLU A 317 108.90 150.28 -12.48
C GLU A 317 109.39 151.57 -11.80
N ALA A 318 109.40 151.63 -10.47
CA ALA A 318 109.95 152.75 -9.72
C ALA A 318 111.46 152.98 -10.00
N ALA A 319 112.23 151.90 -10.15
CA ALA A 319 113.64 151.98 -10.54
C ALA A 319 113.83 152.51 -11.98
N GLN A 320 113.01 152.08 -12.94
CA GLN A 320 113.03 152.61 -14.31
C GLN A 320 112.64 154.10 -14.37
N LEU A 321 111.58 154.50 -13.65
CA LEU A 321 111.15 155.91 -13.59
C LEU A 321 112.24 156.81 -12.99
N LYS A 322 112.96 156.34 -11.96
CA LYS A 322 114.11 157.06 -11.41
C LYS A 322 115.23 157.22 -12.45
N ALA A 323 115.66 156.13 -13.09
CA ALA A 323 116.72 156.17 -14.10
C ALA A 323 116.36 157.08 -15.30
N THR A 324 115.08 157.10 -15.69
CA THR A 324 114.59 157.98 -16.77
C THR A 324 114.62 159.45 -16.35
N ASN A 325 114.31 159.77 -15.09
CA ASN A 325 114.37 161.13 -14.55
C ASN A 325 115.82 161.65 -14.48
N ASP A 326 116.75 160.80 -14.02
CA ASP A 326 118.18 161.13 -13.96
C ASP A 326 118.78 161.29 -15.37
N ALA A 327 118.33 160.49 -16.35
CA ALA A 327 118.70 160.65 -17.77
C ALA A 327 118.17 161.96 -18.39
N LEU A 328 116.90 162.32 -18.15
CA LEU A 328 116.31 163.56 -18.63
C LEU A 328 117.03 164.80 -18.06
N ARG A 329 117.48 164.76 -16.80
CA ARG A 329 118.31 165.84 -16.22
C ARG A 329 119.67 165.97 -16.92
N ALA A 330 120.30 164.86 -17.29
CA ALA A 330 121.55 164.89 -18.04
C ALA A 330 121.35 165.45 -19.47
N GLU A 331 120.27 165.08 -20.15
CA GLU A 331 119.92 165.62 -21.47
C GLU A 331 119.57 167.12 -21.40
N GLN A 332 118.85 167.55 -20.35
CA GLN A 332 118.51 168.96 -20.14
C GLN A 332 119.76 169.82 -19.93
N ALA A 333 120.74 169.35 -19.15
CA ALA A 333 122.03 170.03 -18.98
C ALA A 333 122.84 170.10 -20.30
N GLN A 334 122.82 169.03 -21.10
CA GLN A 334 123.45 169.04 -22.43
C GLN A 334 122.75 170.01 -23.40
N LEU A 335 121.43 170.17 -23.30
CA LEU A 335 120.69 171.14 -24.10
C LEU A 335 121.01 172.58 -23.70
N GLU A 336 121.16 172.88 -22.42
CA GLU A 336 121.59 174.22 -21.96
C GLU A 336 123.01 174.57 -22.44
N GLU A 337 123.96 173.63 -22.36
CA GLU A 337 125.31 173.81 -22.93
C GLU A 337 125.26 174.04 -24.45
N LYS A 338 124.41 173.29 -25.15
CA LYS A 338 124.24 173.38 -26.61
C LYS A 338 123.56 174.67 -27.06
N VAL A 339 122.68 175.24 -26.24
CA VAL A 339 122.05 176.57 -26.47
C VAL A 339 123.05 177.71 -26.25
N GLU A 340 123.98 177.59 -25.30
CA GLU A 340 125.10 178.53 -25.18
C GLU A 340 126.00 178.51 -26.42
N ARG A 341 126.44 177.31 -26.84
CA ARG A 341 127.26 177.16 -28.06
C ARG A 341 126.55 177.71 -29.31
N LEU A 342 125.25 177.46 -29.45
CA LEU A 342 124.45 178.01 -30.55
C LEU A 342 124.28 179.54 -30.47
N ARG A 343 124.36 180.17 -29.29
CA ARG A 343 124.42 181.63 -29.15
C ARG A 343 125.74 182.20 -29.66
N THR A 344 126.87 181.55 -29.35
CA THR A 344 128.18 181.95 -29.91
C THR A 344 128.28 181.69 -31.42
N ASP A 345 127.85 180.53 -31.91
CA ASP A 345 127.95 180.16 -33.33
C ASP A 345 127.00 180.97 -34.24
N SER A 346 125.86 181.43 -33.71
CA SER A 346 124.94 182.35 -34.42
C SER A 346 125.56 183.72 -34.74
N SER A 347 126.73 184.05 -34.17
CA SER A 347 127.50 185.25 -34.53
C SER A 347 128.41 185.06 -35.75
N SER A 348 128.88 183.82 -36.01
CA SER A 348 129.90 183.53 -37.02
C SER A 348 129.32 182.93 -38.31
N LEU A 349 128.27 182.10 -38.22
CA LEU A 349 127.70 181.37 -39.37
C LEU A 349 126.54 182.13 -40.05
N ARG A 350 126.82 183.39 -40.42
CA ARG A 350 126.04 184.10 -41.47
C ARG A 350 126.45 183.67 -42.90
N ASP A 351 127.43 182.77 -43.02
CA ASP A 351 128.01 182.29 -44.27
C ASP A 351 127.93 180.74 -44.41
N LYS A 352 127.33 180.29 -45.53
CA LYS A 352 127.35 178.91 -46.11
C LYS A 352 126.48 177.83 -45.42
N LYS A 353 126.21 176.71 -46.13
CA LYS A 353 124.87 176.04 -46.19
C LYS A 353 124.91 174.56 -46.68
N ALA A 354 123.89 173.74 -46.28
CA ALA A 354 123.41 172.43 -46.84
C ALA A 354 124.10 171.07 -46.42
N VAL A 355 123.47 169.85 -46.32
CA VAL A 355 122.06 169.34 -46.07
C VAL A 355 121.90 167.75 -45.96
N ARG A 356 120.85 167.21 -45.24
CA ARG A 356 120.10 165.85 -45.32
C ARG A 356 120.45 164.50 -44.54
N MET A 357 119.43 163.60 -44.32
CA MET A 357 119.38 162.23 -43.65
C MET A 357 118.52 161.16 -44.45
N GLU A 358 117.66 160.13 -44.07
CA GLU A 358 116.80 159.58 -42.94
C GLU A 358 116.39 158.02 -43.11
N GLY A 359 115.74 157.24 -42.16
CA GLY A 359 115.11 155.85 -42.38
C GLY A 359 114.69 154.88 -41.18
N THR A 360 113.80 153.81 -41.32
CA THR A 360 113.20 152.89 -40.24
C THR A 360 112.56 151.45 -40.62
N ASP A 361 112.15 150.58 -39.62
CA ASP A 361 111.05 149.50 -39.52
C ASP A 361 111.16 147.98 -40.02
N LYS A 362 110.39 146.87 -39.67
CA LYS A 362 109.46 146.33 -38.56
C LYS A 362 108.95 144.80 -38.68
N ASN A 363 108.40 144.14 -37.59
CA ASN A 363 107.37 142.99 -37.42
C ASN A 363 107.56 141.47 -37.88
N SER A 364 106.74 140.39 -37.59
CA SER A 364 106.02 139.78 -36.36
C SER A 364 105.14 138.44 -36.52
N ASP A 365 105.13 137.46 -35.55
CA ASP A 365 104.04 136.50 -35.01
C ASP A 365 103.42 135.14 -35.64
N LYS A 366 103.03 134.13 -34.78
CA LYS A 366 101.92 133.02 -34.65
C LYS A 366 101.30 132.08 -35.79
N GLU A 367 100.41 131.00 -35.64
CA GLU A 367 100.21 129.75 -34.77
C GLU A 367 98.91 128.80 -35.01
N GLY A 368 98.96 127.40 -35.11
CA GLY A 368 97.91 126.39 -34.57
C GLY A 368 96.99 125.32 -35.34
N LYS A 369 96.37 124.32 -34.58
CA LYS A 369 95.03 123.51 -34.62
C LYS A 369 94.67 122.17 -35.44
N SER A 370 93.43 121.54 -35.33
CA SER A 370 93.08 120.03 -35.36
C SER A 370 91.57 119.46 -35.53
N ASN A 371 91.32 118.11 -35.81
CA ASN A 371 90.12 117.16 -35.58
C ASN A 371 88.95 116.90 -36.64
N GLY A 372 88.03 115.84 -36.71
CA GLY A 372 87.82 114.42 -36.17
C GLY A 372 86.36 113.69 -36.27
N THR A 373 86.23 112.31 -36.37
CA THR A 373 85.03 111.32 -36.15
C THR A 373 83.85 111.07 -37.20
N GLY A 374 82.92 110.04 -37.28
CA GLY A 374 82.65 108.62 -36.76
C GLY A 374 81.17 107.94 -36.86
N ALA A 375 80.97 106.56 -36.93
CA ALA A 375 79.80 105.63 -36.52
C ALA A 375 78.62 104.98 -37.43
N LYS A 376 77.87 103.93 -36.91
CA LYS A 376 76.45 103.34 -37.16
C LYS A 376 76.06 102.37 -38.37
N ASP A 377 74.95 101.53 -38.54
CA ASP A 377 73.74 100.95 -37.78
C ASP A 377 72.84 99.80 -38.51
N ALA A 378 71.92 99.06 -37.79
CA ALA A 378 70.56 98.41 -38.12
C ALA A 378 70.26 96.99 -38.79
N ALA A 379 69.00 96.42 -38.71
CA ALA A 379 68.56 95.00 -39.10
C ALA A 379 67.03 94.71 -39.44
N LYS A 380 66.62 93.48 -39.90
CA LYS A 380 65.20 92.99 -40.22
C LYS A 380 64.97 91.42 -40.28
N PRO A 381 63.73 90.82 -40.24
CA PRO A 381 63.46 89.36 -40.11
C PRO A 381 62.67 88.61 -41.26
N LEU A 382 62.33 87.31 -41.06
CA LEU A 382 61.89 86.26 -42.03
C LEU A 382 60.36 85.95 -42.13
N SER A 383 59.95 85.02 -43.02
CA SER A 383 58.57 84.79 -43.53
C SER A 383 57.77 83.61 -42.88
N SER A 384 56.57 83.32 -43.41
CA SER A 384 55.55 82.48 -42.77
C SER A 384 55.47 81.00 -43.21
N GLN A 385 56.09 80.59 -44.33
CA GLN A 385 55.85 79.25 -44.92
C GLN A 385 56.36 78.08 -44.06
N ASP A 386 57.33 78.30 -43.18
CA ASP A 386 57.92 77.23 -42.36
C ASP A 386 56.95 76.70 -41.28
N LYS A 387 55.97 77.51 -40.86
CA LYS A 387 55.01 77.12 -39.80
C LYS A 387 53.96 76.12 -40.29
N GLU A 388 53.51 76.24 -41.54
CA GLU A 388 52.55 75.29 -42.13
C GLU A 388 53.19 73.92 -42.36
N ARG A 389 54.50 73.88 -42.68
CA ARG A 389 55.24 72.62 -42.83
C ARG A 389 55.40 71.83 -41.52
N GLN A 390 55.43 72.49 -40.36
CA GLN A 390 55.49 71.79 -39.07
C GLN A 390 54.15 71.14 -38.71
N GLN A 391 53.02 71.83 -38.89
CA GLN A 391 51.70 71.30 -38.49
C GLN A 391 51.28 70.03 -39.23
N ILE A 392 51.69 69.86 -40.49
CA ILE A 392 51.37 68.65 -41.28
C ILE A 392 52.13 67.41 -40.78
N ILE A 393 53.33 67.60 -40.20
CA ILE A 393 54.16 66.52 -39.67
C ILE A 393 53.60 65.99 -38.34
N GLU A 394 52.96 66.85 -37.53
CA GLU A 394 52.42 66.48 -36.21
C GLU A 394 51.07 65.73 -36.27
N GLN A 395 50.34 65.78 -37.40
CA GLN A 395 49.00 65.19 -37.51
C GLN A 395 48.94 63.77 -38.08
N TYR A 396 50.02 63.26 -38.69
CA TYR A 396 50.08 61.89 -39.21
C TYR A 396 51.07 61.04 -38.40
N PRO A 397 50.62 59.96 -37.72
CA PRO A 397 51.55 59.03 -37.09
C PRO A 397 52.42 58.38 -38.17
N THR A 398 53.72 58.26 -37.89
CA THR A 398 54.67 57.64 -38.83
C THR A 398 54.26 56.20 -39.16
N ILE A 399 54.64 55.74 -40.36
CA ILE A 399 54.40 54.36 -40.82
C ILE A 399 54.96 53.35 -39.81
N GLU A 400 56.06 53.70 -39.15
CA GLU A 400 56.71 52.96 -38.07
C GLU A 400 55.81 52.79 -36.83
N ALA A 401 55.13 53.85 -36.36
CA ALA A 401 54.18 53.76 -35.24
C ALA A 401 52.95 52.89 -35.57
N LEU A 402 52.49 52.92 -36.83
CA LEU A 402 51.44 52.01 -37.32
C LEU A 402 51.94 50.56 -37.39
N ALA A 403 53.18 50.32 -37.84
CA ALA A 403 53.79 49.00 -37.86
C ALA A 403 53.96 48.41 -36.44
N GLU A 404 54.41 49.21 -35.46
CA GLU A 404 54.46 48.78 -34.05
C GLU A 404 53.07 48.42 -33.50
N LYS A 405 52.03 49.17 -33.88
CA LYS A 405 50.65 48.88 -33.45
C LYS A 405 50.19 47.54 -34.02
N ILE A 406 50.39 47.31 -35.32
CA ILE A 406 50.06 46.06 -36.00
C ILE A 406 50.82 44.89 -35.37
N LEU A 407 52.10 45.06 -35.01
CA LEU A 407 52.90 44.03 -34.34
C LEU A 407 52.38 43.71 -32.92
N ARG A 408 51.99 44.73 -32.14
CA ARG A 408 51.38 44.58 -30.82
C ARG A 408 50.02 43.88 -30.88
N ASP A 409 49.17 44.25 -31.82
CA ASP A 409 47.84 43.67 -31.98
C ASP A 409 47.92 42.24 -32.55
N LYS A 410 48.86 41.94 -33.46
CA LYS A 410 49.17 40.56 -33.89
C LYS A 410 49.60 39.69 -32.70
N LYS A 411 50.52 40.15 -31.86
CA LYS A 411 50.98 39.41 -30.68
C LYS A 411 49.82 39.16 -29.70
N ARG A 412 48.92 40.12 -29.51
CA ARG A 412 47.69 39.93 -28.71
C ARG A 412 46.78 38.84 -29.27
N VAL A 413 46.60 38.76 -30.58
CA VAL A 413 45.81 37.69 -31.23
C VAL A 413 46.48 36.33 -31.05
N GLU A 414 47.81 36.24 -31.17
CA GLU A 414 48.56 35.00 -30.91
C GLU A 414 48.46 34.55 -29.44
N GLU A 415 48.55 35.47 -28.48
CA GLU A 415 48.33 35.19 -27.05
C GLU A 415 46.88 34.79 -26.73
N GLN A 416 45.88 35.41 -27.38
CA GLN A 416 44.48 35.04 -27.25
C GLN A 416 44.21 33.65 -27.83
N LYS A 417 44.77 33.33 -29.00
CA LYS A 417 44.66 32.01 -29.61
C LYS A 417 45.26 30.94 -28.70
N LYS A 418 46.48 31.14 -28.19
CA LYS A 418 47.12 30.20 -27.25
C LYS A 418 46.25 29.93 -26.01
N LYS A 419 45.62 30.96 -25.44
CA LYS A 419 44.68 30.84 -24.31
C LYS A 419 43.40 30.08 -24.69
N SER A 420 42.91 30.24 -25.93
CA SER A 420 41.78 29.47 -26.46
C SER A 420 42.13 27.98 -26.60
N ASP A 421 43.29 27.67 -27.17
CA ASP A 421 43.78 26.30 -27.37
C ASP A 421 44.03 25.60 -26.01
N GLU A 422 44.55 26.33 -25.02
CA GLU A 422 44.70 25.86 -23.62
C GLU A 422 43.35 25.63 -22.92
N ALA A 423 42.36 26.50 -23.13
CA ALA A 423 41.01 26.31 -22.60
C ALA A 423 40.29 25.12 -23.25
N GLN A 424 40.40 24.96 -24.57
CA GLN A 424 39.78 23.86 -25.31
C GLN A 424 40.38 22.49 -24.91
N THR A 425 41.71 22.40 -24.77
CA THR A 425 42.37 21.17 -24.29
C THR A 425 42.10 20.86 -22.82
N LYS A 426 41.81 21.86 -21.98
CA LYS A 426 41.29 21.65 -20.61
C LYS A 426 39.88 21.08 -20.62
N LEU A 427 38.96 21.69 -21.39
CA LEU A 427 37.58 21.21 -21.54
C LEU A 427 37.52 19.78 -22.11
N GLU A 428 38.39 19.42 -23.04
CA GLU A 428 38.44 18.05 -23.58
C GLU A 428 38.90 17.02 -22.54
N LYS A 429 39.89 17.36 -21.71
CA LYS A 429 40.30 16.50 -20.57
C LYS A 429 39.18 16.33 -19.55
N GLU A 430 38.45 17.40 -19.24
CA GLU A 430 37.29 17.34 -18.33
C GLU A 430 36.15 16.51 -18.92
N ARG A 431 35.87 16.62 -20.23
CA ARG A 431 34.91 15.77 -20.95
C ARG A 431 35.32 14.30 -20.90
N LEU A 432 36.57 13.97 -21.21
CA LEU A 432 37.08 12.60 -21.16
C LEU A 432 36.98 12.00 -19.75
N GLY A 433 37.37 12.75 -18.72
CA GLY A 433 37.24 12.33 -17.33
C GLY A 433 35.78 12.18 -16.86
N LEU A 434 34.83 12.92 -17.44
CA LEU A 434 33.40 12.72 -17.20
C LEU A 434 32.89 11.46 -17.91
N THR A 435 33.27 11.23 -19.17
CA THR A 435 32.94 9.99 -19.90
C THR A 435 33.46 8.76 -19.17
N GLU A 436 34.70 8.76 -18.69
CA GLU A 436 35.29 7.65 -17.94
C GLU A 436 34.52 7.36 -16.63
N LYS A 437 34.10 8.42 -15.91
CA LYS A 437 33.25 8.29 -14.71
C LYS A 437 31.88 7.71 -15.04
N MET A 438 31.25 8.14 -16.14
CA MET A 438 29.97 7.59 -16.59
C MET A 438 30.09 6.11 -16.99
N SER A 439 31.14 5.72 -17.73
CA SER A 439 31.40 4.31 -18.06
C SER A 439 31.60 3.45 -16.81
N LYS A 440 32.35 3.94 -15.81
CA LYS A 440 32.53 3.26 -14.52
C LYS A 440 31.21 3.12 -13.75
N ALA A 441 30.38 4.16 -13.71
CA ALA A 441 29.06 4.11 -13.09
C ALA A 441 28.12 3.13 -13.81
N PHE A 442 28.16 3.07 -15.15
CA PHE A 442 27.35 2.14 -15.94
C PHE A 442 27.70 0.68 -15.65
N VAL A 443 28.99 0.32 -15.58
CA VAL A 443 29.43 -1.05 -15.22
C VAL A 443 28.96 -1.45 -13.81
N VAL A 444 28.97 -0.53 -12.84
CA VAL A 444 28.43 -0.78 -11.49
C VAL A 444 26.91 -1.01 -11.54
N PHE A 445 26.18 -0.23 -12.35
CA PHE A 445 24.74 -0.36 -12.52
C PHE A 445 24.34 -1.67 -13.22
N GLU A 446 25.08 -2.11 -14.24
CA GLU A 446 24.87 -3.42 -14.87
C GLU A 446 25.13 -4.58 -13.89
N ALA A 447 26.15 -4.48 -13.03
CA ALA A 447 26.42 -5.46 -11.99
C ALA A 447 25.26 -5.55 -10.97
N GLN A 448 24.71 -4.40 -10.54
CA GLN A 448 23.54 -4.35 -9.67
C GLN A 448 22.29 -4.95 -10.32
N ILE A 449 22.04 -4.66 -11.60
CA ILE A 449 20.94 -5.28 -12.38
C ILE A 449 21.12 -6.80 -12.46
N LYS A 450 22.34 -7.29 -12.65
CA LYS A 450 22.65 -8.73 -12.68
C LYS A 450 22.37 -9.38 -11.32
N GLU A 451 22.81 -8.76 -10.22
CA GLU A 451 22.54 -9.25 -8.86
C GLU A 451 21.04 -9.29 -8.54
N LEU A 452 20.27 -8.27 -8.95
CA LEU A 452 18.82 -8.22 -8.77
C LEU A 452 18.10 -9.33 -9.57
N ARG A 453 18.53 -9.60 -10.81
CA ARG A 453 18.00 -10.73 -11.62
C ARG A 453 18.27 -12.08 -10.96
N GLU A 454 19.49 -12.30 -10.46
CA GLU A 454 19.87 -13.53 -9.74
C GLU A 454 19.11 -13.71 -8.42
N LYS A 455 18.80 -12.61 -7.72
CA LYS A 455 17.92 -12.63 -6.53
C LYS A 455 16.48 -12.99 -6.89
N ASN A 456 15.93 -12.40 -7.95
CA ASN A 456 14.57 -12.67 -8.38
C ASN A 456 14.37 -14.14 -8.82
N GLN A 457 15.30 -14.69 -9.61
CA GLN A 457 15.28 -16.11 -10.01
C GLN A 457 15.31 -17.07 -8.81
N LYS A 458 16.02 -16.72 -7.72
CA LYS A 458 16.02 -17.50 -6.48
C LYS A 458 14.68 -17.44 -5.74
N LEU A 459 14.01 -16.29 -5.74
CA LEU A 459 12.67 -16.13 -5.16
C LEU A 459 11.61 -16.88 -5.97
N GLU A 460 11.68 -16.84 -7.30
CA GLU A 460 10.81 -17.61 -8.22
C GLU A 460 10.96 -19.12 -7.98
N ALA A 461 12.19 -19.62 -7.85
CA ALA A 461 12.47 -21.02 -7.53
C ALA A 461 11.95 -21.43 -6.13
N GLN A 462 12.10 -20.57 -5.12
CA GLN A 462 11.55 -20.80 -3.78
C GLN A 462 10.02 -20.82 -3.77
N LEU A 463 9.36 -19.94 -4.54
CA LEU A 463 7.91 -19.90 -4.69
C LEU A 463 7.39 -21.18 -5.35
N ALA A 464 8.04 -21.64 -6.44
CA ALA A 464 7.69 -22.89 -7.10
C ALA A 464 7.87 -24.11 -6.16
N GLN A 465 8.95 -24.15 -5.37
CA GLN A 465 9.17 -25.20 -4.37
C GLN A 465 8.09 -25.18 -3.27
N ALA A 466 7.68 -23.99 -2.80
CA ALA A 466 6.61 -23.84 -1.81
C ALA A 466 5.25 -24.31 -2.37
N GLN A 467 4.93 -23.95 -3.62
CA GLN A 467 3.71 -24.39 -4.30
C GLN A 467 3.67 -25.91 -4.50
N ALA A 468 4.76 -26.53 -4.95
CA ALA A 468 4.86 -27.99 -5.07
C ALA A 468 4.72 -28.68 -3.69
N THR A 469 5.30 -28.11 -2.64
CA THR A 469 5.17 -28.60 -1.26
C THR A 469 3.75 -28.45 -0.73
N GLN A 470 3.00 -27.44 -1.18
CA GLN A 470 1.58 -27.25 -0.83
C GLN A 470 0.70 -28.26 -1.56
N GLN A 471 0.91 -28.49 -2.85
CA GLN A 471 0.18 -29.49 -3.64
C GLN A 471 0.36 -30.90 -3.07
N LEU A 472 1.58 -31.27 -2.67
CA LEU A 472 1.90 -32.56 -2.05
C LEU A 472 1.30 -32.75 -0.64
N LYS A 473 0.75 -31.67 -0.03
CA LYS A 473 -0.05 -31.72 1.21
C LYS A 473 -1.56 -31.73 0.97
N GLN A 474 -1.99 -31.58 -0.29
CA GLN A 474 -3.39 -31.58 -0.71
C GLN A 474 -3.78 -32.89 -1.44
N SER A 475 -2.79 -33.69 -1.84
CA SER A 475 -2.88 -35.07 -2.30
C SER A 475 -2.72 -36.07 -1.16
#